data_AF-A0A3B9V3A8-F1
#
_entry.id   AF-A0A3B9V3A8-F1
#
_cell.length_a   1.000
_cell.length_b   1.000
_cell.length_c   1.000
_cell.angle_alpha   90.00
_cell.angle_beta   90.00
_cell.angle_gamma   90.00
#
_symmetry.space_group_name_H-M   'P 1'
#
loop_
_entity.id
_entity.type
_entity.pdbx_description
1 polymer ?
#
loop_
_entity_poly.entity_id
_entity_poly.type
_entity_poly.pdbx_seq_one_letter_code
_entity_poly.pdbx_strand_id
1 'polypeptide(L)'
;DNNLHIFHANSLDAEFQPLAVNPVKSSLGSSRMAGHFFRQNDQLIRPAQNGCRTYGGGIVLNRVDQLTVNAYKETQVKTLDPFLPPYLEGLHTLNYAGDIALVDGVRRLPGQGSRWR
;
A
#
# COMPACT_ATOMS: atom_id res chain seq x y z
N ASP A 1 8.86 -3.20 -6.16
CA ASP A 1 8.84 -4.59 -5.68
C ASP A 1 7.43 -5.12 -5.87
N ASN A 2 7.34 -6.31 -6.44
CA ASN A 2 6.09 -6.97 -6.80
C ASN A 2 5.69 -8.00 -5.75
N ASN A 3 6.50 -8.23 -4.72
CA ASN A 3 6.22 -9.20 -3.68
C ASN A 3 5.89 -8.51 -2.35
N LEU A 4 4.88 -9.00 -1.65
CA LEU A 4 4.59 -8.65 -0.26
C LEU A 4 5.11 -9.78 0.62
N HIS A 5 5.96 -9.41 1.57
CA HIS A 5 6.42 -10.30 2.63
C HIS A 5 5.97 -9.72 3.96
N ILE A 6 5.53 -10.59 4.87
CA ILE A 6 5.14 -10.21 6.23
C ILE A 6 6.05 -10.94 7.21
N PHE A 7 6.46 -10.23 8.26
CA PHE A 7 7.26 -10.75 9.35
C PHE A 7 6.57 -10.43 10.67
N HIS A 8 6.81 -11.23 11.71
CA HIS A 8 6.25 -11.03 13.04
C HIS A 8 7.30 -11.27 14.12
N ALA A 9 7.14 -10.61 15.26
CA ALA A 9 7.97 -10.75 16.45
C ALA A 9 7.10 -10.48 17.70
N ASN A 10 7.54 -10.96 18.86
CA ASN A 10 6.83 -10.71 20.13
C ASN A 10 7.08 -9.30 20.69
N SER A 11 8.16 -8.64 20.24
CA SER A 11 8.54 -7.27 20.59
C SER A 11 9.34 -6.64 19.45
N LEU A 12 9.55 -5.32 19.49
CA LEU A 12 10.25 -4.57 18.44
C LEU A 12 11.76 -4.85 18.37
N ASP A 13 12.34 -5.30 19.48
CA ASP A 13 13.75 -5.65 19.67
C ASP A 13 14.05 -7.14 19.50
N ALA A 14 13.02 -7.97 19.32
CA ALA A 14 13.16 -9.39 19.05
C ALA A 14 13.47 -9.68 17.58
N GLU A 15 13.91 -10.91 17.30
CA GLU A 15 14.10 -11.39 15.94
C GLU A 15 12.76 -11.52 15.20
N PHE A 16 12.67 -10.91 14.03
CA PHE A 16 11.50 -10.97 13.16
C PHE A 16 11.48 -12.26 12.36
N GLN A 17 10.47 -13.09 12.60
CA GLN A 17 10.25 -14.34 11.90
C GLN A 17 9.36 -14.12 10.67
N PRO A 18 9.71 -14.65 9.49
CA PRO A 18 8.86 -14.56 8.31
C PRO A 18 7.60 -15.42 8.49
N LEU A 19 6.49 -15.00 7.89
CA LEU A 19 5.36 -15.91 7.69
C LEU A 19 5.80 -17.08 6.82
N ALA A 20 5.35 -18.30 7.15
CA ALA A 20 5.70 -19.52 6.41
C ALA A 20 5.26 -19.49 4.94
N VAL A 21 4.25 -18.67 4.63
CA VAL A 21 3.66 -18.50 3.29
C VAL A 21 4.22 -17.32 2.50
N ASN A 22 5.34 -16.74 2.95
CA ASN A 22 6.00 -15.67 2.22
C ASN A 22 6.56 -16.16 0.86
N PRO A 23 6.47 -15.36 -0.23
CA PRO A 23 5.73 -14.10 -0.33
C PRO A 23 4.22 -14.34 -0.23
N VAL A 24 3.54 -13.59 0.64
CA VAL A 24 2.08 -13.72 0.84
C VAL A 24 1.28 -13.21 -0.36
N LYS A 25 1.92 -12.40 -1.22
CA LYS A 25 1.35 -11.89 -2.47
C LYS A 25 2.46 -11.56 -3.46
N SER A 26 2.21 -11.84 -4.74
CA SER A 26 3.03 -11.41 -5.86
C SER A 26 2.16 -10.72 -6.91
N SER A 27 2.23 -9.40 -6.98
CA SER A 27 1.39 -8.55 -7.84
C SER A 27 2.03 -7.16 -8.05
N LEU A 28 2.07 -6.70 -9.29
CA LEU A 28 2.44 -5.33 -9.66
C LEU A 28 1.45 -4.27 -9.12
N GLY A 29 0.18 -4.64 -8.94
CA GLY A 29 -0.90 -3.69 -8.68
C GLY A 29 -1.29 -3.50 -7.22
N SER A 30 -0.72 -4.28 -6.30
CA SER A 30 -1.18 -4.27 -4.90
C SER A 30 -0.24 -4.89 -3.88
N SER A 31 1.02 -5.20 -4.22
CA SER A 31 1.95 -5.80 -3.24
C SER A 31 2.71 -4.75 -2.45
N ARG A 32 3.23 -3.72 -3.12
CA ARG A 32 3.99 -2.65 -2.48
C ARG A 32 3.10 -1.87 -1.52
N MET A 33 3.57 -1.63 -0.30
CA MET A 33 2.85 -0.85 0.70
C MET A 33 2.66 0.61 0.25
N ALA A 34 1.52 1.21 0.61
CA ALA A 34 1.20 2.62 0.40
C ALA A 34 0.78 3.30 1.71
N GLY A 35 1.48 3.00 2.81
CA GLY A 35 1.16 3.49 4.16
C GLY A 35 1.02 2.36 5.17
N HIS A 36 0.67 2.73 6.40
CA HIS A 36 0.38 1.80 7.49
C HIS A 36 -1.00 1.16 7.33
N PHE A 37 -1.22 0.04 8.02
CA PHE A 37 -2.56 -0.51 8.15
C PHE A 37 -3.40 0.40 9.04
N PHE A 38 -4.69 0.54 8.73
CA PHE A 38 -5.64 1.29 9.55
C PHE A 38 -6.93 0.50 9.70
N ARG A 39 -7.74 0.86 10.69
CA ARG A 39 -9.07 0.27 10.89
C ARG A 39 -10.16 1.21 10.38
N GLN A 40 -11.13 0.66 9.66
CA GLN A 40 -12.35 1.35 9.25
C GLN A 40 -13.52 0.39 9.40
N ASN A 41 -14.57 0.76 10.15
CA ASN A 41 -15.73 -0.09 10.42
C ASN A 41 -15.34 -1.49 10.93
N ASP A 42 -14.42 -1.56 11.91
CA ASP A 42 -13.81 -2.78 12.47
C ASP A 42 -13.03 -3.67 11.49
N GLN A 43 -12.88 -3.26 10.23
CA GLN A 43 -12.09 -3.96 9.24
C GLN A 43 -10.65 -3.42 9.20
N LEU A 44 -9.67 -4.33 9.16
CA LEU A 44 -8.27 -3.97 8.97
C LEU A 44 -8.01 -3.75 7.49
N ILE A 45 -7.57 -2.54 7.13
CA ILE A 45 -7.32 -2.12 5.75
C ILE A 45 -5.83 -1.92 5.55
N ARG A 46 -5.32 -2.48 4.45
CA ARG A 46 -3.94 -2.33 3.98
C ARG A 46 -3.92 -1.47 2.71
N PRO A 47 -3.35 -0.26 2.76
CA PRO A 47 -3.09 0.50 1.55
C PRO A 47 -1.89 -0.08 0.80
N ALA A 48 -2.04 -0.23 -0.51
CA ALA A 48 -1.00 -0.72 -1.42
C ALA A 48 -0.89 0.17 -2.66
N GLN A 49 0.29 0.28 -3.25
CA GLN A 49 0.47 1.03 -4.50
C GLN A 49 -0.04 0.21 -5.68
N ASN A 50 -0.76 0.87 -6.58
CA ASN A 50 -1.08 0.34 -7.90
C ASN A 50 0.05 0.67 -8.88
N GLY A 51 0.96 -0.30 -9.06
CA GLY A 51 2.07 -0.21 -10.01
C GLY A 51 1.74 -0.62 -11.45
N CYS A 52 0.49 -0.97 -11.77
CA CYS A 52 0.15 -1.53 -13.09
C CYS A 52 0.21 -0.52 -14.25
N ARG A 53 0.02 0.78 -13.98
CA ARG A 53 0.07 1.83 -15.02
C ARG A 53 1.41 2.54 -15.04
N THR A 54 1.82 3.01 -13.88
CA THR A 54 3.10 3.68 -13.59
C THR A 54 3.47 3.35 -12.14
N TYR A 55 4.72 3.63 -11.74
CA TYR A 55 5.09 3.51 -10.32
C TYR A 55 4.21 4.43 -9.45
N GLY A 56 3.38 3.81 -8.61
CA GLY A 56 2.41 4.50 -7.76
C GLY A 56 1.39 5.31 -8.55
N GLY A 57 0.88 4.74 -9.65
CA GLY A 57 -0.19 5.36 -10.44
C GLY A 57 -1.51 5.53 -9.67
N GLY A 58 -1.63 4.92 -8.49
CA GLY A 58 -2.75 5.07 -7.56
C GLY A 58 -2.56 4.20 -6.31
N ILE A 59 -3.57 4.17 -5.45
CA ILE A 59 -3.59 3.34 -4.23
C ILE A 59 -4.72 2.31 -4.33
N VAL A 60 -4.45 1.07 -3.94
CA VAL A 60 -5.44 0.00 -3.74
C VAL A 60 -5.62 -0.20 -2.24
N LEU A 61 -6.86 -0.15 -1.77
CA LEU A 61 -7.22 -0.51 -0.39
C LEU A 61 -7.65 -1.97 -0.37
N ASN A 62 -6.94 -2.78 0.41
CA ASN A 62 -7.23 -4.20 0.60
C ASN A 62 -7.72 -4.43 2.02
N ARG A 63 -8.90 -5.01 2.19
CA ARG A 63 -9.34 -5.52 3.49
C ARG A 63 -8.59 -6.80 3.79
N VAL A 64 -7.95 -6.87 4.94
CA VAL A 64 -7.30 -8.09 5.43
C VAL A 64 -8.37 -9.03 5.96
N ASP A 65 -8.60 -10.14 5.27
CA ASP A 65 -9.58 -11.15 5.63
C ASP A 65 -9.00 -12.18 6.61
N GLN A 66 -7.69 -12.44 6.52
CA GLN A 66 -6.98 -13.38 7.38
C GLN A 66 -5.53 -12.92 7.56
N LEU A 67 -5.06 -12.90 8.80
CA LEU A 67 -3.66 -12.65 9.16
C LEU A 67 -3.28 -13.52 10.35
N THR A 68 -2.50 -14.56 10.09
CA THR A 68 -1.95 -15.50 11.08
C THR A 68 -0.51 -15.84 10.69
N VAL A 69 0.24 -16.48 11.57
CA VAL A 69 1.63 -16.93 11.28
C VAL A 69 1.73 -17.89 10.08
N ASN A 70 0.63 -18.56 9.73
CA ASN A 70 0.57 -19.56 8.66
C ASN A 70 -0.27 -19.16 7.45
N ALA A 71 -0.94 -18.00 7.47
CA ALA A 71 -1.86 -17.61 6.40
C ALA A 71 -2.08 -16.10 6.35
N TYR A 72 -2.14 -15.58 5.12
CA TYR A 72 -2.54 -14.22 4.81
C TYR A 72 -3.53 -14.22 3.66
N LYS A 73 -4.65 -13.50 3.81
CA LYS A 73 -5.64 -13.28 2.75
C LYS A 73 -6.18 -11.86 2.83
N GLU A 74 -6.45 -11.30 1.67
CA GLU A 74 -7.04 -9.98 1.54
C GLU A 74 -7.95 -9.86 0.32
N THR A 75 -8.92 -8.98 0.41
CA THR A 75 -9.85 -8.63 -0.66
C THR A 75 -9.66 -7.16 -1.00
N GLN A 76 -9.40 -6.85 -2.27
CA GLN A 76 -9.42 -5.46 -2.74
C GLN A 76 -10.83 -4.89 -2.58
N VAL A 77 -10.96 -3.77 -1.87
CA VAL A 77 -12.26 -3.11 -1.60
C VAL A 77 -12.40 -1.76 -2.31
N LYS A 78 -11.29 -1.09 -2.63
CA LYS A 78 -11.31 0.20 -3.30
C LYS A 78 -10.02 0.49 -4.04
N THR A 79 -10.11 1.28 -5.10
CA THR A 79 -8.97 1.92 -5.76
C THR A 79 -9.13 3.43 -5.63
N LEU A 80 -8.02 4.12 -5.40
CA LEU A 80 -7.90 5.58 -5.36
C LEU A 80 -6.97 5.98 -6.51
N ASP A 81 -7.56 6.53 -7.56
CA ASP A 81 -6.82 7.21 -8.61
C ASP A 81 -6.42 8.63 -8.15
N PRO A 82 -5.39 9.26 -8.74
CA PRO A 82 -5.04 10.65 -8.44
C PRO A 82 -6.23 11.59 -8.66
N PHE A 83 -6.61 12.32 -7.60
CA PHE A 83 -7.85 13.11 -7.59
C PHE A 83 -7.65 14.57 -7.18
N LEU A 84 -6.44 14.96 -6.72
CA LEU A 84 -6.19 16.28 -6.15
C LEU A 84 -5.17 17.06 -6.98
N PRO A 85 -5.57 18.09 -7.75
CA PRO A 85 -4.64 18.99 -8.41
C PRO A 85 -3.72 19.71 -7.41
N PRO A 86 -2.45 19.98 -7.74
CA PRO A 86 -1.77 19.66 -9.01
C PRO A 86 -1.21 18.23 -9.10
N TYR A 87 -1.52 17.34 -8.14
CA TYR A 87 -0.94 16.01 -7.98
C TYR A 87 -1.72 14.91 -8.72
N LEU A 88 -1.82 15.04 -10.04
CA LEU A 88 -2.60 14.13 -10.89
C LEU A 88 -1.80 12.99 -11.53
N GLU A 89 -0.49 12.91 -11.29
CA GLU A 89 0.38 11.91 -11.95
C GLU A 89 0.47 10.59 -11.17
N GLY A 90 0.12 10.59 -9.88
CA GLY A 90 0.22 9.40 -9.04
C GLY A 90 -0.13 9.69 -7.58
N LEU A 91 -0.44 8.62 -6.84
CA LEU A 91 -0.63 8.62 -5.38
C LEU A 91 0.21 7.48 -4.79
N HIS A 92 1.10 7.79 -3.86
CA HIS A 92 2.12 6.85 -3.37
C HIS A 92 1.85 6.37 -1.95
N THR A 93 1.26 7.22 -1.10
CA THR A 93 1.02 6.93 0.31
C THR A 93 -0.31 7.49 0.76
N LEU A 94 -1.03 6.71 1.58
CA LEU A 94 -2.17 7.13 2.38
C LEU A 94 -1.91 6.67 3.82
N ASN A 95 -1.89 7.61 4.77
CA ASN A 95 -1.78 7.34 6.20
C ASN A 95 -2.84 8.11 6.98
N TYR A 96 -3.12 7.64 8.19
CA TYR A 96 -3.97 8.33 9.15
C TYR A 96 -3.21 8.58 10.46
N ALA A 97 -3.47 9.73 11.08
CA ALA A 97 -2.99 10.08 12.40
C ALA A 97 -4.13 10.79 13.16
N GLY A 98 -4.91 10.02 13.92
CA GLY A 98 -6.16 10.50 14.50
C GLY A 98 -7.11 10.95 13.38
N ASP A 99 -7.58 12.20 13.46
CA ASP A 99 -8.51 12.78 12.49
C ASP A 99 -7.83 13.36 11.25
N ILE A 100 -6.52 13.18 11.12
CA ILE A 100 -5.74 13.70 9.99
C ILE A 100 -5.45 12.57 9.01
N ALA A 101 -5.80 12.79 7.74
CA ALA A 101 -5.35 11.97 6.63
C ALA A 101 -4.15 12.62 5.93
N LEU A 102 -3.06 11.87 5.75
CA LEU A 102 -1.91 12.27 4.95
C LEU A 102 -1.95 11.51 3.62
N VAL A 103 -1.85 12.25 2.52
CA VAL A 103 -1.76 11.69 1.17
C VAL A 103 -0.52 12.24 0.49
N ASP A 104 0.31 11.35 -0.04
CA ASP A 104 1.46 11.70 -0.87
C ASP A 104 1.11 11.50 -2.35
N GLY A 105 1.33 12.54 -3.15
CA GLY A 105 0.93 12.61 -4.54
C GLY A 105 2.04 13.13 -5.45
N VAL A 106 2.02 12.70 -6.70
CA VAL A 106 2.99 13.08 -7.72
C VAL A 106 2.40 14.16 -8.63
N ARG A 107 3.17 15.21 -8.87
CA ARG A 107 2.86 16.23 -9.87
C ARG A 107 3.98 16.35 -10.88
N ARG A 108 3.62 16.74 -12.10
CA ARG A 108 4.56 17.14 -13.13
C ARG A 108 4.84 18.64 -12.99
N LEU A 109 6.12 19.02 -12.97
CA LEU A 109 6.51 20.42 -13.03
C LEU A 109 6.54 20.90 -14.49
N PRO A 110 6.13 22.15 -14.77
CA PRO A 110 6.26 22.75 -16.10
C PRO A 110 7.72 22.67 -16.57
N GLY A 111 7.93 22.30 -17.84
CA GLY A 111 9.26 22.27 -18.47
C GLY A 111 10.14 21.06 -18.15
N GLN A 112 9.72 20.13 -17.27
CA GLN A 112 10.40 18.83 -17.11
C GLN A 112 9.69 17.74 -17.94
N GLY A 113 10.43 17.10 -18.85
CA GLY A 113 9.98 15.90 -19.57
C GLY A 113 9.76 14.72 -18.62
N SER A 114 8.93 13.74 -19.01
CA SER A 114 8.61 12.59 -18.15
C SER A 114 9.87 11.77 -17.83
N ARG A 115 10.32 11.80 -16.57
CA ARG A 115 11.46 10.98 -16.10
C ARG A 115 11.10 9.52 -15.79
N TRP A 116 9.81 9.18 -15.84
CA TRP A 116 9.31 7.85 -15.48
C TRP A 116 8.53 7.29 -16.67
N ARG A 117 9.23 6.54 -17.53
CA ARG A 117 8.66 5.59 -18.49
C ARG A 117 9.28 4.22 -18.22
#